data_AF-A0A841DZA1-F1
#
_entry.id   AF-A0A841DZA1-F1
#
_cell.length_a   1.000
_cell.length_b   1.000
_cell.length_c   1.000
_cell.angle_alpha   90.00
_cell.angle_beta   90.00
_cell.angle_gamma   90.00
#
_symmetry.space_group_name_H-M   'P 1'
#
loop_
_entity.id
_entity.type
_entity.pdbx_description
1 polymer ?
#
loop_
_entity_poly.entity_id
_entity_poly.type
_entity_poly.pdbx_seq_one_letter_code
_entity_poly.pdbx_strand_id
1 'polypeptide(L)'
;MRNLNPRNLTRRSRWLVAAGVTAGATAVAVVAGLLFLDSGSGPDKARALTADEANRLAITRFRNYESGGRSVRITVPDVAGGLVVTASVDFRAKLAYGVIRGEGRNSSSDGLVQWSPTVVSVAPLADAPDQAPVTPPTTGWSSRPLQANGSALDSALRIALGLGNDRPDNAQLLPQNGASWLGQETLNGHEVVRMSGPGARDRPDTKDTVHYWIGTDGTMYRVQVTVASDPQPVVIDFDTQPFTPVKPIPHAG
;
A
#
# COMPACT_ATOMS: atom_id res chain seq x y z
N MET A 1 -40.26 -58.11 52.41
CA MET A 1 -38.89 -58.11 52.98
C MET A 1 -38.51 -56.67 53.30
N ARG A 2 -38.37 -56.39 54.61
CA ARG A 2 -37.69 -55.29 55.37
C ARG A 2 -37.44 -53.96 54.62
N ASN A 3 -38.17 -52.85 54.90
CA ASN A 3 -38.05 -51.90 56.04
C ASN A 3 -36.59 -51.45 56.30
N LEU A 4 -36.24 -50.16 56.33
CA LEU A 4 -36.75 -49.09 57.21
C LEU A 4 -36.52 -47.67 56.62
N ASN A 5 -37.49 -46.77 56.87
CA ASN A 5 -37.43 -45.29 56.87
C ASN A 5 -36.63 -44.79 58.12
N PRO A 6 -36.48 -43.50 58.52
CA PRO A 6 -37.06 -42.24 58.00
C PRO A 6 -36.20 -40.94 58.18
N ARG A 7 -36.85 -39.78 57.91
CA ARG A 7 -36.69 -38.42 58.50
C ARG A 7 -35.72 -37.44 57.82
N ASN A 8 -35.94 -36.12 57.82
CA ASN A 8 -37.08 -35.20 57.91
C ASN A 8 -36.48 -33.77 57.92
N LEU A 9 -37.20 -32.80 57.36
CA LEU A 9 -37.41 -31.42 57.87
C LEU A 9 -36.24 -30.41 57.97
N THR A 10 -36.38 -29.34 57.18
CA THR A 10 -36.27 -27.89 57.53
C THR A 10 -35.30 -27.43 58.64
N ARG A 11 -34.42 -26.46 58.31
CA ARG A 11 -34.35 -25.15 59.02
C ARG A 11 -33.37 -24.15 58.39
N ARG A 12 -33.76 -22.88 58.46
CA ARG A 12 -32.97 -21.65 58.26
C ARG A 12 -31.79 -21.57 59.25
N SER A 13 -30.65 -21.04 58.80
CA SER A 13 -29.90 -19.98 59.52
C SER A 13 -28.65 -19.55 58.74
N ARG A 14 -28.52 -18.23 58.55
CA ARG A 14 -27.31 -17.51 58.14
C ARG A 14 -26.19 -17.76 59.15
N TRP A 15 -24.96 -17.98 58.70
CA TRP A 15 -23.71 -17.41 59.23
C TRP A 15 -22.61 -17.61 58.18
N LEU A 16 -21.88 -16.53 57.89
CA LEU A 16 -20.60 -16.55 57.18
C LEU A 16 -19.53 -17.11 58.14
N VAL A 17 -18.55 -17.84 57.60
CA VAL A 17 -17.11 -17.53 57.65
C VAL A 17 -16.28 -18.80 57.42
N ALA A 18 -15.45 -18.70 56.38
CA ALA A 18 -14.10 -19.23 56.15
C ALA A 18 -13.82 -20.73 55.90
N ALA A 19 -13.20 -20.91 54.73
CA ALA A 19 -11.97 -21.66 54.47
C ALA A 19 -12.03 -23.19 54.51
N GLY A 20 -12.05 -23.78 53.31
CA GLY A 20 -11.79 -25.20 53.08
C GLY A 20 -11.63 -25.48 51.59
N VAL A 21 -10.37 -25.54 51.16
CA VAL A 21 -9.91 -25.77 49.78
C VAL A 21 -10.30 -27.16 49.29
N THR A 22 -10.99 -27.24 48.15
CA THR A 22 -10.91 -28.40 47.24
C THR A 22 -10.86 -27.92 45.80
N ALA A 23 -9.72 -28.21 45.16
CA ALA A 23 -9.34 -27.83 43.82
C ALA A 23 -10.31 -28.36 42.76
N GLY A 24 -11.09 -27.45 42.16
CA GLY A 24 -11.67 -27.65 40.83
C GLY A 24 -10.71 -27.09 39.80
N ALA A 25 -10.31 -27.93 38.84
CA ALA A 25 -9.40 -27.58 37.76
C ALA A 25 -9.99 -26.44 36.89
N THR A 26 -9.55 -25.21 37.15
CA THR A 26 -9.58 -24.14 36.17
C THR A 26 -8.27 -24.19 35.40
N ALA A 27 -8.37 -24.41 34.08
CA ALA A 27 -7.25 -24.23 33.17
C ALA A 27 -6.80 -22.77 33.27
N VAL A 28 -5.71 -22.53 34.00
CA VAL A 28 -4.95 -21.29 33.94
C VAL A 28 -4.28 -21.29 32.57
N ALA A 29 -4.88 -20.60 31.60
CA ALA A 29 -4.15 -20.18 30.43
C ALA A 29 -3.06 -19.23 30.93
N VAL A 30 -1.82 -19.72 30.98
CA VAL A 30 -0.63 -18.92 31.16
C VAL A 30 -0.57 -17.99 29.96
N VAL A 31 -1.15 -16.80 30.08
CA VAL A 31 -0.82 -15.67 29.21
C VAL A 31 0.58 -15.24 29.62
N ALA A 32 1.58 -15.92 29.06
CA ALA A 32 2.94 -15.43 29.08
C ALA A 32 2.91 -14.06 28.41
N GLY A 33 3.04 -13.02 29.23
CA GLY A 33 3.25 -11.66 28.76
C GLY A 33 4.53 -11.62 27.95
N LEU A 34 4.40 -11.62 26.62
CA LEU A 34 5.40 -10.98 25.79
C LEU A 34 5.20 -9.47 25.98
N LEU A 35 5.94 -8.94 26.95
CA LEU A 35 6.33 -7.55 26.95
C LEU A 35 7.09 -7.35 25.64
N PHE A 36 6.44 -6.78 24.63
CA PHE A 36 7.16 -6.11 23.56
C PHE A 36 7.95 -5.00 24.25
N LEU A 37 9.25 -5.25 24.45
CA LEU A 37 10.22 -4.22 24.68
C LEU A 37 10.18 -3.35 23.42
N ASP A 38 9.42 -2.27 23.49
CA ASP A 38 9.44 -1.18 22.53
C ASP A 38 10.84 -0.57 22.56
N SER A 39 11.71 -1.13 21.73
CA SER A 39 13.04 -0.62 21.41
C SER A 39 12.98 -0.06 19.99
N GLY A 40 12.07 0.88 19.77
CA GLY A 40 11.99 1.67 18.55
C GLY A 40 12.02 3.14 18.93
N SER A 41 13.16 3.79 18.70
CA SER A 41 13.38 5.22 18.84
C SER A 41 12.17 6.03 18.37
N GLY A 42 11.78 7.05 19.13
CA GLY A 42 10.71 7.98 18.73
C GLY A 42 10.94 8.54 17.33
N PRO A 43 9.90 9.06 16.65
CA PRO A 43 10.00 9.49 15.27
C PRO A 43 11.17 10.47 15.14
N ASP A 44 12.17 10.12 14.33
CA ASP A 44 13.22 11.07 14.04
C ASP A 44 12.55 12.31 13.46
N LYS A 45 12.70 13.43 14.17
CA LYS A 45 11.96 14.65 13.87
C LYS A 45 12.33 15.08 12.44
N ALA A 46 11.31 15.32 11.61
CA ALA A 46 11.50 15.73 10.23
C ALA A 46 12.54 16.86 10.16
N ARG A 47 13.58 16.67 9.34
CA ARG A 47 14.68 17.64 9.20
C ARG A 47 14.91 18.01 7.74
N ALA A 48 15.63 19.10 7.51
CA ALA A 48 16.06 19.48 6.17
C ALA A 48 16.93 18.37 5.53
N LEU A 49 16.81 18.21 4.22
CA LEU A 49 17.66 17.32 3.44
C LEU A 49 19.10 17.84 3.41
N THR A 50 20.08 16.94 3.50
CA THR A 50 21.44 17.25 3.10
C THR A 50 21.56 17.35 1.57
N ALA A 51 22.67 17.89 1.07
CA ALA A 51 22.91 17.95 -0.38
C ALA A 51 22.85 16.57 -1.05
N ASP A 52 23.43 15.55 -0.41
CA ASP A 52 23.41 14.17 -0.92
C ASP A 52 22.00 13.58 -0.94
N GLU A 53 21.19 13.86 0.09
CA GLU A 53 19.81 13.40 0.17
C GLU A 53 18.93 14.08 -0.89
N ALA A 54 19.11 15.39 -1.08
CA ALA A 54 18.42 16.13 -2.14
C ALA A 54 18.82 15.60 -3.53
N ASN A 55 20.10 15.32 -3.76
CA ASN A 55 20.57 14.71 -5.00
C ASN A 55 19.96 13.31 -5.22
N ARG A 56 19.90 12.47 -4.17
CA ARG A 56 19.24 11.14 -4.24
C ARG A 56 17.76 11.25 -4.61
N LEU A 57 17.03 12.15 -3.95
CA LEU A 57 15.63 12.39 -4.28
C LEU A 57 15.47 12.96 -5.70
N ALA A 58 16.39 13.80 -6.16
CA ALA A 58 16.33 14.42 -7.48
C ALA A 58 16.47 13.42 -8.65
N ILE A 59 17.29 12.39 -8.49
CA ILE A 59 17.54 11.41 -9.55
C ILE A 59 16.56 10.24 -9.57
N THR A 60 15.72 10.08 -8.54
CA THR A 60 14.94 8.84 -8.36
C THR A 60 13.95 8.58 -9.50
N ARG A 61 13.24 9.62 -9.97
CA ARG A 61 12.33 9.52 -11.13
C ARG A 61 13.08 9.33 -12.44
N PHE A 62 14.27 9.88 -12.53
CA PHE A 62 15.14 9.68 -13.68
C PHE A 62 15.63 8.24 -13.78
N ARG A 63 16.02 7.61 -12.66
CA ARG A 63 16.39 6.19 -12.63
C ARG A 63 15.27 5.26 -13.08
N ASN A 64 14.02 5.54 -12.69
CA ASN A 64 12.86 4.82 -13.21
C ASN A 64 12.76 4.92 -14.74
N TYR A 65 12.97 6.11 -15.32
CA TYR A 65 12.98 6.29 -16.77
C TYR A 65 14.17 5.59 -17.47
N GLU A 66 15.36 5.67 -16.88
CA GLU A 66 16.56 5.02 -17.42
C GLU A 66 16.40 3.49 -17.47
N SER A 67 15.80 2.90 -16.43
CA SER A 67 15.47 1.47 -16.39
C SER A 67 14.48 1.02 -17.49
N GLY A 68 13.84 1.96 -18.18
CA GLY A 68 12.81 1.69 -19.20
C GLY A 68 11.45 1.42 -18.57
N GLY A 69 11.38 0.45 -17.66
CA GLY A 69 10.17 0.13 -16.93
C GLY A 69 10.43 -0.70 -15.68
N ARG A 70 9.46 -0.71 -14.77
CA ARG A 70 9.52 -1.45 -13.50
C ARG A 70 8.18 -2.07 -13.17
N SER A 71 8.19 -3.11 -12.35
CA SER A 71 6.94 -3.65 -11.81
C SER A 71 6.49 -2.83 -10.60
N VAL A 72 5.18 -2.75 -10.41
CA VAL A 72 4.56 -2.02 -9.30
C VAL A 72 3.40 -2.81 -8.71
N ARG A 73 3.22 -2.66 -7.39
CA ARG A 73 1.98 -2.99 -6.68
C ARG A 73 1.39 -1.69 -6.12
N ILE A 74 0.22 -1.32 -6.60
CA ILE A 74 -0.52 -0.12 -6.20
C ILE A 74 -1.67 -0.56 -5.31
N THR A 75 -1.65 -0.11 -4.05
CA THR A 75 -2.76 -0.28 -3.12
C THR A 75 -3.55 1.03 -3.09
N VAL A 76 -4.78 0.98 -3.56
CA VAL A 76 -5.71 2.11 -3.62
C VAL A 76 -6.79 1.89 -2.57
N PRO A 77 -6.91 2.78 -1.57
CA PRO A 77 -7.97 2.67 -0.59
C PRO A 77 -9.33 3.02 -1.20
N ASP A 78 -10.37 2.40 -0.65
CA ASP A 78 -11.78 2.69 -0.92
C ASP A 78 -12.59 2.29 0.32
N VAL A 79 -13.57 3.12 0.69
CA VAL A 79 -14.56 2.86 1.75
C VAL A 79 -15.38 1.58 1.53
N ALA A 80 -15.44 1.06 0.30
CA ALA A 80 -16.11 -0.19 -0.05
C ALA A 80 -15.22 -1.44 0.06
N GLY A 81 -13.91 -1.26 0.25
CA GLY A 81 -12.88 -2.31 0.16
C GLY A 81 -11.92 -1.96 -0.98
N GLY A 82 -10.61 -1.88 -0.70
CA GLY A 82 -9.63 -1.28 -1.60
C GLY A 82 -9.47 -2.00 -2.95
N LEU A 83 -8.68 -1.40 -3.83
CA LEU A 83 -8.21 -2.01 -5.06
C LEU A 83 -6.71 -2.24 -4.97
N VAL A 84 -6.25 -3.39 -5.47
CA VAL A 84 -4.84 -3.69 -5.63
C VAL A 84 -4.56 -3.87 -7.12
N VAL A 85 -3.64 -3.07 -7.64
CA VAL A 85 -3.16 -3.21 -9.03
C VAL A 85 -1.73 -3.73 -8.99
N THR A 86 -1.48 -4.86 -9.65
CA THR A 86 -0.14 -5.43 -9.81
C THR A 86 0.22 -5.39 -11.28
N ALA A 87 1.21 -4.57 -11.64
CA ALA A 87 1.44 -4.16 -13.04
C ALA A 87 2.91 -4.03 -13.39
N SER A 88 3.20 -3.97 -14.69
CA SER A 88 4.44 -3.42 -15.23
C SER A 88 4.17 -2.02 -15.79
N VAL A 89 5.06 -1.08 -15.51
CA VAL A 89 4.99 0.31 -15.99
C VAL A 89 6.19 0.57 -16.89
N ASP A 90 5.94 0.89 -18.15
CA ASP A 90 6.93 1.44 -19.07
C ASP A 90 6.94 2.97 -18.95
N PHE A 91 8.01 3.49 -18.34
CA PHE A 91 8.14 4.92 -18.07
C PHE A 91 8.50 5.74 -19.30
N ARG A 92 9.07 5.11 -20.33
CA ARG A 92 9.42 5.77 -21.59
C ARG A 92 8.20 5.86 -22.51
N ALA A 93 7.46 4.77 -22.65
CA ALA A 93 6.23 4.70 -23.44
C ALA A 93 5.02 5.33 -22.72
N LYS A 94 5.13 5.60 -21.41
CA LYS A 94 4.02 6.07 -20.56
C LYS A 94 2.82 5.13 -20.65
N LEU A 95 3.09 3.83 -20.58
CA LEU A 95 2.10 2.79 -20.70
C LEU A 95 2.30 1.77 -19.59
N ALA A 96 1.22 1.34 -18.98
CA ALA A 96 1.28 0.32 -17.94
C ALA A 96 0.19 -0.72 -18.12
N TYR A 97 0.49 -1.95 -17.73
CA TYR A 97 -0.38 -3.10 -17.91
C TYR A 97 -0.24 -4.07 -16.74
N GLY A 98 -1.37 -4.56 -16.24
CA GLY A 98 -1.39 -5.40 -15.06
C GLY A 98 -2.73 -6.05 -14.78
N VAL A 99 -2.79 -6.61 -13.58
CA VAL A 99 -4.00 -7.19 -12.98
C VAL A 99 -4.52 -6.19 -11.96
N ILE A 100 -5.83 -5.97 -11.97
CA ILE A 100 -6.55 -5.26 -10.91
C ILE A 100 -7.37 -6.27 -10.14
N ARG A 101 -7.37 -6.14 -8.81
CA ARG A 101 -8.20 -6.93 -7.90
C ARG A 101 -8.91 -6.04 -6.93
N GLY A 102 -10.16 -6.35 -6.65
CA GLY A 102 -10.91 -5.68 -5.60
C GLY A 102 -10.98 -6.50 -4.33
N GLU A 103 -10.97 -5.79 -3.20
CA GLU A 103 -11.14 -6.39 -1.89
C GLU A 103 -12.54 -6.04 -1.34
N GLY A 104 -13.05 -6.85 -0.42
CA GLY A 104 -14.36 -6.61 0.20
C GLY A 104 -15.50 -6.53 -0.82
N ARG A 105 -16.23 -5.41 -0.84
CA ARG A 105 -17.37 -5.21 -1.76
C ARG A 105 -16.94 -4.94 -3.20
N ASN A 106 -15.66 -4.69 -3.44
CA ASN A 106 -15.11 -4.46 -4.76
C ASN A 106 -14.59 -5.74 -5.44
N SER A 107 -14.74 -6.92 -4.83
CA SER A 107 -14.30 -8.22 -5.37
C SER A 107 -14.80 -8.57 -6.77
N SER A 108 -15.85 -7.90 -7.27
CA SER A 108 -16.28 -8.01 -8.67
C SER A 108 -15.42 -7.23 -9.68
N SER A 109 -14.40 -6.50 -9.21
CA SER A 109 -13.53 -5.63 -10.04
C SER A 109 -12.30 -6.35 -10.59
N ASP A 110 -12.21 -7.66 -10.35
CA ASP A 110 -11.08 -8.47 -10.77
C ASP A 110 -10.96 -8.50 -12.30
N GLY A 111 -9.74 -8.37 -12.80
CA GLY A 111 -9.49 -8.36 -14.23
C GLY A 111 -8.13 -7.83 -14.62
N LEU A 112 -8.01 -7.49 -15.89
CA LEU A 112 -6.84 -6.85 -16.46
C LEU A 112 -7.07 -5.35 -16.60
N VAL A 113 -6.01 -4.57 -16.42
CA VAL A 113 -6.03 -3.12 -16.59
C VAL A 113 -4.82 -2.69 -17.41
N GLN A 114 -5.05 -1.83 -18.40
CA GLN A 114 -4.00 -1.11 -19.10
C GLN A 114 -4.31 0.38 -19.06
N TRP A 115 -3.31 1.21 -18.83
CA TRP A 115 -3.52 2.66 -18.82
C TRP A 115 -2.35 3.44 -19.41
N SER A 116 -2.69 4.58 -19.96
CA SER A 116 -1.82 5.62 -20.50
C SER A 116 -2.13 6.95 -19.79
N PRO A 117 -1.49 8.08 -20.15
CA PRO A 117 -1.81 9.36 -19.51
C PRO A 117 -3.26 9.83 -19.72
N THR A 118 -3.97 9.28 -20.72
CA THR A 118 -5.29 9.76 -21.14
C THR A 118 -6.39 8.72 -21.10
N VAL A 119 -6.06 7.43 -21.11
CA VAL A 119 -7.04 6.34 -21.21
C VAL A 119 -6.74 5.27 -20.18
N VAL A 120 -7.79 4.72 -19.58
CA VAL A 120 -7.75 3.45 -18.85
C VAL A 120 -8.69 2.46 -19.53
N SER A 121 -8.17 1.26 -19.75
CA SER A 121 -8.88 0.14 -20.33
C SER A 121 -8.91 -0.99 -19.32
N VAL A 122 -10.08 -1.62 -19.16
CA VAL A 122 -10.28 -2.75 -18.25
C VAL A 122 -10.92 -3.92 -19.00
N ALA A 123 -10.45 -5.12 -18.72
CA ALA A 123 -11.06 -6.38 -19.16
C ALA A 123 -11.39 -7.22 -17.92
N PRO A 124 -12.65 -7.20 -17.44
CA PRO A 124 -13.07 -7.97 -16.28
C PRO A 124 -12.83 -9.47 -16.48
N LEU A 125 -12.33 -10.14 -15.43
CA LEU A 125 -12.11 -11.59 -15.39
C LEU A 125 -12.51 -12.11 -14.01
N ALA A 126 -13.46 -13.05 -13.95
CA ALA A 126 -13.88 -13.66 -12.68
C ALA A 126 -12.72 -14.37 -11.97
N ASP A 127 -11.83 -15.00 -12.75
CA ASP A 127 -10.64 -15.67 -12.26
C ASP A 127 -9.39 -14.95 -12.79
N ALA A 128 -9.12 -13.75 -12.27
CA ALA A 128 -7.98 -12.96 -12.69
C ALA A 128 -6.65 -13.63 -12.27
N PRO A 129 -5.68 -13.82 -13.19
CA PRO A 129 -4.40 -14.46 -12.90
C PRO A 129 -3.58 -13.61 -11.92
N ASP A 130 -2.61 -14.23 -11.24
CA ASP A 130 -1.71 -13.51 -10.31
C ASP A 130 -0.83 -12.47 -11.00
N GLN A 131 -0.49 -12.72 -12.26
CA GLN A 131 0.28 -11.83 -13.10
C GLN A 131 -0.42 -11.67 -14.44
N ALA A 132 -0.31 -10.48 -15.01
CA ALA A 132 -0.85 -10.23 -16.34
C ALA A 132 -0.10 -11.08 -17.38
N PRO A 133 -0.80 -11.65 -18.37
CA PRO A 133 -0.15 -12.37 -19.45
C PRO A 133 0.77 -11.44 -20.24
N VAL A 134 1.92 -11.92 -20.73
CA VAL A 134 2.88 -11.07 -21.48
C VAL A 134 2.26 -10.41 -22.72
N THR A 135 1.27 -11.05 -23.32
CA THR A 135 0.52 -10.51 -24.46
C THR A 135 -0.92 -10.26 -24.02
N PRO A 136 -1.41 -9.01 -24.05
CA PRO A 136 -2.78 -8.71 -23.68
C PRO A 136 -3.79 -9.47 -24.57
N PRO A 137 -4.94 -9.89 -24.02
CA PRO A 137 -6.05 -10.40 -24.82
C PRO A 137 -6.50 -9.38 -25.86
N THR A 138 -6.98 -9.86 -27.00
CA THR A 138 -7.40 -9.00 -28.12
C THR A 138 -8.83 -8.47 -27.98
N THR A 139 -9.63 -9.04 -27.07
CA THR A 139 -11.06 -8.73 -26.88
C THR A 139 -11.40 -8.59 -25.40
N GLY A 140 -12.61 -8.10 -25.09
CA GLY A 140 -13.11 -7.99 -23.72
C GLY A 140 -12.72 -6.70 -23.01
N TRP A 141 -12.03 -5.79 -23.70
CA TRP A 141 -11.65 -4.48 -23.17
C TRP A 141 -12.79 -3.47 -23.29
N SER A 142 -13.00 -2.74 -22.21
CA SER A 142 -13.77 -1.50 -22.19
C SER A 142 -12.83 -0.36 -21.83
N SER A 143 -12.93 0.75 -22.54
CA SER A 143 -12.04 1.90 -22.36
C SER A 143 -12.82 3.13 -21.97
N ARG A 144 -12.22 3.95 -21.11
CA ARG A 144 -12.72 5.28 -20.77
C ARG A 144 -11.56 6.25 -20.60
N PRO A 145 -11.82 7.56 -20.73
CA PRO A 145 -10.84 8.57 -20.36
C PRO A 145 -10.38 8.37 -18.91
N LEU A 146 -9.08 8.59 -18.68
CA LEU A 146 -8.50 8.66 -17.36
C LEU A 146 -8.87 10.02 -16.75
N GLN A 147 -9.60 10.00 -15.65
CA GLN A 147 -10.17 11.19 -15.04
C GLN A 147 -9.08 11.97 -14.30
N ALA A 148 -9.10 13.29 -14.47
CA ALA A 148 -8.18 14.19 -13.79
C ALA A 148 -8.48 14.31 -12.28
N ASN A 149 -9.74 14.17 -11.88
CA ASN A 149 -10.20 14.39 -10.52
C ASN A 149 -11.30 13.39 -10.14
N GLY A 150 -11.56 13.23 -8.84
CA GLY A 150 -12.75 12.52 -8.33
C GLY A 150 -12.61 11.01 -8.20
N SER A 151 -11.57 10.38 -8.77
CA SER A 151 -11.29 8.94 -8.64
C SER A 151 -9.92 8.71 -7.98
N ALA A 152 -9.91 7.97 -6.86
CA ALA A 152 -8.67 7.57 -6.19
C ALA A 152 -7.84 6.62 -7.07
N LEU A 153 -8.50 5.69 -7.77
CA LEU A 153 -7.85 4.80 -8.74
C LEU A 153 -7.19 5.60 -9.85
N ASP A 154 -7.90 6.51 -10.51
CA ASP A 154 -7.36 7.27 -11.65
C ASP A 154 -6.19 8.16 -11.21
N SER A 155 -6.28 8.72 -10.01
CA SER A 155 -5.18 9.48 -9.42
C SER A 155 -3.97 8.60 -9.17
N ALA A 156 -4.16 7.40 -8.61
CA ALA A 156 -3.09 6.43 -8.40
C ALA A 156 -2.42 6.00 -9.71
N LEU A 157 -3.22 5.72 -10.76
CA LEU A 157 -2.73 5.33 -12.08
C LEU A 157 -1.93 6.45 -12.76
N ARG A 158 -2.40 7.72 -12.67
CA ARG A 158 -1.66 8.90 -13.17
C ARG A 158 -0.36 9.10 -12.41
N ILE A 159 -0.39 9.01 -11.08
CA ILE A 159 0.80 9.14 -10.24
C ILE A 159 1.83 8.09 -10.62
N ALA A 160 1.44 6.82 -10.77
CA ALA A 160 2.33 5.74 -11.18
C ALA A 160 3.08 6.06 -12.50
N LEU A 161 2.40 6.56 -13.54
CA LEU A 161 3.05 6.96 -14.80
C LEU A 161 4.01 8.16 -14.63
N GLY A 162 3.71 9.04 -13.67
CA GLY A 162 4.50 10.24 -13.33
C GLY A 162 5.74 9.96 -12.47
N LEU A 163 5.91 8.73 -11.97
CA LEU A 163 7.09 8.34 -11.18
C LEU A 163 8.34 8.05 -12.03
N GLY A 164 8.25 8.20 -13.35
CA GLY A 164 9.41 8.24 -14.25
C GLY A 164 9.51 9.58 -14.98
N ASN A 165 10.71 10.16 -15.06
CA ASN A 165 10.96 11.41 -15.77
C ASN A 165 12.23 11.32 -16.61
N ASP A 166 12.26 11.94 -17.79
CA ASP A 166 13.40 11.87 -18.72
C ASP A 166 14.61 12.70 -18.30
N ARG A 167 14.47 13.45 -17.20
CA ARG A 167 15.52 14.25 -16.58
C ARG A 167 15.42 14.22 -15.05
N PRO A 168 16.56 14.36 -14.35
CA PRO A 168 16.55 14.59 -12.91
C PRO A 168 15.77 15.85 -12.53
N ASP A 169 15.22 15.85 -11.33
CA ASP A 169 14.69 17.08 -10.72
C ASP A 169 15.83 18.03 -10.33
N ASN A 170 15.51 19.30 -10.12
CA ASN A 170 16.48 20.24 -9.59
C ASN A 170 16.63 20.02 -8.07
N ALA A 171 17.76 19.43 -7.66
CA ALA A 171 18.06 19.15 -6.25
C ALA A 171 18.04 20.38 -5.35
N GLN A 172 18.41 21.56 -5.85
CA GLN A 172 18.41 22.80 -5.06
C GLN A 172 17.00 23.28 -4.72
N LEU A 173 16.01 22.95 -5.56
CA LEU A 173 14.62 23.34 -5.34
C LEU A 173 13.88 22.39 -4.39
N LEU A 174 14.34 21.16 -4.19
CA LEU A 174 13.62 20.18 -3.37
C LEU A 174 13.45 20.65 -1.91
N PRO A 175 14.51 21.06 -1.18
CA PRO A 175 14.34 21.56 0.19
C PRO A 175 13.54 22.86 0.24
N GLN A 176 13.69 23.72 -0.77
CA GLN A 176 12.94 25.00 -0.88
C GLN A 176 11.44 24.76 -1.02
N ASN A 177 11.07 23.67 -1.70
CA ASN A 177 9.69 23.27 -1.92
C ASN A 177 9.14 22.35 -0.82
N GLY A 178 9.85 22.22 0.31
CA GLY A 178 9.36 21.52 1.50
C GLY A 178 9.73 20.04 1.60
N ALA A 179 10.62 19.54 0.74
CA ALA A 179 11.15 18.19 0.88
C ALA A 179 11.99 18.08 2.17
N SER A 180 11.78 17.01 2.92
CA SER A 180 12.41 16.78 4.22
C SER A 180 12.78 15.32 4.40
N TRP A 181 13.84 15.08 5.17
CA TRP A 181 14.19 13.75 5.62
C TRP A 181 13.27 13.36 6.77
N LEU A 182 12.80 12.11 6.79
CA LEU A 182 11.81 11.61 7.76
C LEU A 182 12.28 10.41 8.57
N GLY A 183 13.34 9.73 8.14
CA GLY A 183 13.81 8.52 8.81
C GLY A 183 14.66 7.64 7.91
N GLN A 184 15.27 6.63 8.52
CA GLN A 184 15.84 5.47 7.83
C GLN A 184 15.11 4.23 8.34
N GLU A 185 14.89 3.28 7.44
CA GLU A 185 14.28 2.00 7.79
C GLU A 185 14.71 0.90 6.82
N THR A 186 14.34 -0.33 7.14
CA THR A 186 14.51 -1.48 6.23
C THR A 186 13.16 -1.81 5.59
N LEU A 187 13.11 -1.80 4.27
CA LEU A 187 11.93 -2.16 3.49
C LEU A 187 12.25 -3.37 2.60
N ASN A 188 11.58 -4.50 2.84
CA ASN A 188 11.79 -5.75 2.08
C ASN A 188 13.28 -6.18 1.98
N GLY A 189 14.06 -5.95 3.05
CA GLY A 189 15.50 -6.26 3.09
C GLY A 189 16.42 -5.19 2.49
N HIS A 190 15.87 -4.08 2.00
CA HIS A 190 16.65 -2.93 1.52
C HIS A 190 16.72 -1.83 2.58
N GLU A 191 17.92 -1.33 2.87
CA GLU A 191 18.07 -0.09 3.62
C GLU A 191 17.59 1.08 2.77
N VAL A 192 16.63 1.83 3.30
CA VAL A 192 15.99 2.95 2.61
C VAL A 192 15.92 4.17 3.51
N VAL A 193 16.03 5.32 2.88
CA VAL A 193 15.75 6.60 3.51
C VAL A 193 14.33 7.01 3.15
N ARG A 194 13.54 7.35 4.16
CA ARG A 194 12.21 7.93 3.99
C ARG A 194 12.35 9.44 3.87
N MET A 195 11.85 10.00 2.78
CA MET A 195 11.84 11.44 2.52
C MET A 195 10.44 11.91 2.14
N SER A 196 10.12 13.15 2.47
CA SER A 196 8.97 13.86 1.93
C SER A 196 9.38 14.56 0.63
N GLY A 197 8.50 14.58 -0.37
CA GLY A 197 8.70 15.29 -1.63
C GLY A 197 8.41 16.77 -1.53
N PRO A 198 8.67 17.53 -2.62
CA PRO A 198 8.17 18.89 -2.71
C PRO A 198 6.65 18.90 -2.54
N GLY A 199 6.15 19.84 -1.73
CA GLY A 199 4.74 19.90 -1.33
C GLY A 199 3.78 19.97 -2.51
N ALA A 200 2.54 19.53 -2.30
CA ALA A 200 1.46 19.42 -3.28
C ALA A 200 1.04 20.72 -4.00
N ARG A 201 1.72 21.86 -3.79
CA ARG A 201 1.30 23.19 -4.31
C ARG A 201 1.11 23.22 -5.83
N ASP A 202 1.79 22.32 -6.56
CA ASP A 202 1.69 22.22 -8.03
C ASP A 202 0.89 20.98 -8.52
N ARG A 203 0.25 20.21 -7.61
CA ARG A 203 -0.49 18.98 -7.95
C ARG A 203 -1.93 19.05 -7.40
N PRO A 204 -2.92 19.37 -8.24
CA PRO A 204 -4.30 19.65 -7.80
C PRO A 204 -5.03 18.44 -7.18
N ASP A 205 -4.50 17.23 -7.31
CA ASP A 205 -5.10 15.97 -6.86
C ASP A 205 -4.44 15.36 -5.61
N THR A 206 -3.34 15.95 -5.11
CA THR A 206 -2.68 15.51 -3.87
C THR A 206 -2.99 16.48 -2.75
N LYS A 207 -3.46 15.96 -1.61
CA LYS A 207 -3.80 16.81 -0.44
C LYS A 207 -2.61 17.01 0.51
N ASP A 208 -1.71 16.04 0.55
CA ASP A 208 -0.57 16.00 1.47
C ASP A 208 0.77 15.88 0.75
N THR A 209 1.84 15.87 1.56
CA THR A 209 3.19 15.65 1.07
C THR A 209 3.38 14.19 0.64
N VAL A 210 3.91 13.98 -0.56
CA VAL A 210 4.27 12.63 -1.03
C VAL A 210 5.45 12.10 -0.21
N HIS A 211 5.40 10.85 0.22
CA HIS A 211 6.53 10.18 0.87
C HIS A 211 7.19 9.20 -0.08
N TYR A 212 8.52 9.17 -0.06
CA TYR A 212 9.37 8.30 -0.88
C TYR A 212 10.28 7.48 0.02
N TRP A 213 10.45 6.21 -0.32
CA TRP A 213 11.45 5.32 0.26
C TRP A 213 12.50 5.06 -0.80
N ILE A 214 13.72 5.53 -0.55
CA ILE A 214 14.77 5.60 -1.56
C ILE A 214 16.02 4.91 -1.02
N GLY A 215 16.58 4.00 -1.80
CA GLY A 215 17.86 3.36 -1.51
C GLY A 215 19.03 4.34 -1.57
N THR A 216 20.18 3.92 -1.06
CA THR A 216 21.41 4.72 -1.08
C THR A 216 21.89 5.08 -2.48
N ASP A 217 21.53 4.28 -3.48
CA ASP A 217 21.78 4.51 -4.90
C ASP A 217 20.79 5.49 -5.56
N GLY A 218 19.66 5.81 -4.92
CA GLY A 218 18.58 6.60 -5.51
C GLY A 218 17.44 5.76 -6.09
N THR A 219 17.50 4.42 -5.97
CA THR A 219 16.42 3.52 -6.40
C THR A 219 15.19 3.73 -5.53
N MET A 220 14.03 3.93 -6.17
CA MET A 220 12.74 4.10 -5.49
C MET A 220 12.17 2.73 -5.12
N TYR A 221 11.81 2.50 -3.87
CA TYR A 221 11.19 1.24 -3.43
C TYR A 221 9.72 1.39 -3.09
N ARG A 222 9.32 2.56 -2.57
CA ARG A 222 7.92 2.87 -2.25
C ARG A 222 7.62 4.34 -2.44
N VAL A 223 6.38 4.61 -2.83
CA VAL A 223 5.75 5.94 -2.77
C VAL A 223 4.44 5.85 -2.01
N GLN A 224 4.19 6.80 -1.13
CA GLN A 224 2.92 6.95 -0.42
C GLN A 224 2.38 8.35 -0.61
N VAL A 225 1.10 8.48 -0.97
CA VAL A 225 0.48 9.76 -1.30
C VAL A 225 -0.99 9.79 -0.92
N THR A 226 -1.41 10.83 -0.21
CA THR A 226 -2.83 11.11 0.03
C THR A 226 -3.43 11.80 -1.20
N VAL A 227 -4.45 11.19 -1.78
CA VAL A 227 -5.18 11.75 -2.92
C VAL A 227 -6.44 12.47 -2.45
N ALA A 228 -6.94 13.43 -3.23
CA ALA A 228 -8.07 14.25 -2.79
C ALA A 228 -9.36 13.44 -2.53
N SER A 229 -9.54 12.34 -3.25
CA SER A 229 -10.73 11.49 -3.20
C SER A 229 -10.81 10.55 -2.00
N ASP A 230 -9.70 10.28 -1.30
CA ASP A 230 -9.70 9.35 -0.16
C ASP A 230 -8.69 9.80 0.92
N PRO A 231 -9.06 9.83 2.21
CA PRO A 231 -8.15 10.21 3.29
C PRO A 231 -7.07 9.17 3.59
N GLN A 232 -7.28 7.90 3.22
CA GLN A 232 -6.23 6.90 3.31
C GLN A 232 -5.27 7.08 2.12
N PRO A 233 -3.96 6.85 2.32
CA PRO A 233 -2.98 7.07 1.28
C PRO A 233 -2.98 5.93 0.26
N VAL A 234 -2.77 6.28 -1.01
CA VAL A 234 -2.32 5.34 -2.04
C VAL A 234 -0.88 4.94 -1.73
N VAL A 235 -0.58 3.65 -1.83
CA VAL A 235 0.79 3.10 -1.68
C VAL A 235 1.20 2.44 -2.99
N ILE A 236 2.37 2.79 -3.51
CA ILE A 236 2.97 2.20 -4.71
C ILE A 236 4.30 1.57 -4.30
N ASP A 237 4.34 0.24 -4.28
CA ASP A 237 5.55 -0.56 -4.06
C ASP A 237 6.17 -0.96 -5.40
N PHE A 238 7.48 -0.89 -5.51
CA PHE A 238 8.21 -1.28 -6.71
C PHE A 238 8.83 -2.67 -6.58
N ASP A 239 9.00 -3.34 -7.72
CA ASP A 239 9.75 -4.59 -7.86
C ASP A 239 9.28 -5.73 -6.95
N THR A 240 7.98 -5.72 -6.62
CA THR A 240 7.31 -6.83 -5.90
C THR A 240 7.18 -8.09 -6.75
N GLN A 241 7.48 -8.00 -8.04
CA GLN A 241 7.51 -9.07 -9.02
C GLN A 241 8.48 -8.74 -10.18
N PRO A 242 8.82 -9.69 -11.08
CA PRO A 242 9.60 -9.37 -12.27
C PRO A 242 8.89 -8.38 -13.20
N PHE A 243 9.64 -7.43 -13.76
CA PHE A 243 9.15 -6.55 -14.82
C PHE A 243 8.90 -7.34 -16.11
N THR A 244 7.77 -7.06 -16.77
CA THR A 244 7.43 -7.59 -18.09
C THR A 244 7.25 -6.43 -19.07
N PRO A 245 7.90 -6.45 -20.25
CA PRO A 245 7.70 -5.41 -21.26
C PRO A 245 6.21 -5.22 -21.60
N VAL A 246 5.77 -3.97 -21.56
CA VAL A 246 4.36 -3.63 -21.75
C VAL A 246 4.05 -3.56 -23.25
N LYS A 247 3.03 -4.31 -23.70
CA LYS A 247 2.50 -4.24 -25.06
C LYS A 247 1.15 -3.54 -25.05
N PRO A 248 0.87 -2.63 -26.00
CA PRO A 248 -0.43 -2.01 -26.11
C PRO A 248 -1.51 -3.05 -26.45
N ILE A 249 -2.67 -2.94 -25.82
CA ILE A 249 -3.87 -3.65 -26.29
C ILE A 249 -4.16 -3.29 -27.75
N PRO A 250 -4.62 -4.24 -28.57
CA PRO A 250 -5.16 -3.92 -29.89
C PRO A 250 -6.33 -2.94 -29.68
N HIS A 251 -6.37 -1.85 -30.44
CA HIS A 251 -7.39 -0.76 -30.35
C HIS A 251 -7.12 0.37 -29.34
N ALA A 252 -5.91 0.48 -28.77
CA ALA A 252 -5.47 1.74 -28.16
C ALA A 252 -5.08 2.76 -29.26
N GLY A 253 -6.08 3.27 -29.99
CA GLY A 253 -5.94 4.31 -31.01
C GLY A 253 -6.90 5.46 -30.72
#